data_AF-A0A2H9MS44-F1
#
_entry.id   AF-A0A2H9MS44-F1
#
_cell.length_a   1.000
_cell.length_b   1.000
_cell.length_c   1.000
_cell.angle_alpha   90.00
_cell.angle_beta   90.00
_cell.angle_gamma   90.00
#
_symmetry.space_group_name_H-M   'P 1'
#
loop_
_entity.id
_entity.type
_entity.pdbx_description
1 polymer ?
#
loop_
_entity_poly.entity_id
_entity_poly.type
_entity_poly.pdbx_seq_one_letter_code
_entity_poly.pdbx_strand_id
1 'polypeptide(L)' 'MVYSYQVIKFQTITFVQGTHWSQSIGEKGILYKSLKDPFSKIIIQSNNSKKLFHVPKDRTVLVDHDIVHFLGELS' A
#
# COMPACT_ATOMS: atom_id res chain seq x y z
N MET A 1 -5.57 10.95 13.70
CA MET A 1 -5.17 11.74 12.51
C MET A 1 -4.33 10.81 11.64
N VAL A 2 -4.73 10.54 10.39
CA VAL A 2 -4.03 9.55 9.53
C VAL A 2 -2.85 10.25 8.86
N TYR A 3 -1.64 9.70 9.02
CA TYR A 3 -0.44 10.26 8.42
C TYR A 3 0.09 9.35 7.33
N SER A 4 0.64 9.96 6.28
CA SER A 4 1.47 9.26 5.30
C SER A 4 2.88 9.12 5.86
N TYR A 5 3.23 7.93 6.34
CA TYR A 5 4.55 7.71 6.92
C TYR A 5 5.59 7.30 5.86
N GLN A 6 5.15 6.87 4.68
CA GLN A 6 6.03 6.56 3.56
C GLN A 6 5.36 6.86 2.23
N VAL A 7 6.10 7.52 1.33
CA VAL A 7 5.64 7.91 -0.02
C VAL A 7 6.65 7.40 -1.04
N ILE A 8 6.19 6.68 -2.06
CA ILE A 8 7.06 6.03 -3.06
C ILE A 8 6.51 6.25 -4.46
N LYS A 9 7.33 6.79 -5.36
CA LYS A 9 7.02 6.80 -6.79
C LYS A 9 7.20 5.41 -7.39
N PHE A 10 6.23 4.91 -8.14
CA PHE A 10 6.25 3.55 -8.69
C PHE A 10 6.03 3.52 -10.22
N GLN A 11 6.46 2.44 -10.84
CA GLN A 11 6.11 2.07 -12.21
C GLN A 11 5.09 0.92 -12.21
N THR A 12 5.32 -0.07 -11.33
CA THR A 12 4.41 -1.22 -11.18
C THR A 12 4.22 -1.55 -9.70
N ILE A 13 2.98 -1.85 -9.32
CA ILE A 13 2.63 -2.45 -8.03
C ILE A 13 2.13 -3.88 -8.25
N THR A 14 2.50 -4.79 -7.35
CA THR A 14 2.01 -6.18 -7.37
C THR A 14 1.58 -6.59 -5.98
N PHE A 15 0.29 -6.88 -5.81
CA PHE A 15 -0.25 -7.41 -4.57
C PHE A 15 -0.02 -8.91 -4.50
N VAL A 16 0.75 -9.35 -3.51
CA VAL A 16 0.99 -10.78 -3.27
C VAL A 16 -0.20 -11.32 -2.51
N GLN A 17 -0.79 -12.41 -3.00
CA GLN A 17 -2.01 -13.02 -2.46
C GLN A 17 -3.14 -11.98 -2.38
N GLY A 18 -3.74 -11.64 -3.53
CA GLY A 18 -4.74 -10.58 -3.65
C GLY A 18 -5.93 -10.69 -2.69
N THR A 19 -6.29 -11.91 -2.25
CA THR A 19 -7.33 -12.16 -1.24
C THR A 19 -6.99 -11.61 0.15
N HIS A 20 -5.74 -11.22 0.40
CA HIS A 20 -5.31 -10.54 1.62
C HIS A 20 -5.57 -9.03 1.59
N TRP A 21 -6.15 -8.51 0.51
CA TRP A 21 -6.37 -7.09 0.30
C TRP A 21 -7.85 -6.80 0.03
N SER A 22 -8.34 -5.71 0.61
CA SER A 22 -9.61 -5.10 0.19
C SER A 22 -9.30 -3.85 -0.63
N GLN A 23 -9.96 -3.69 -1.77
CA GLN A 23 -9.86 -2.51 -2.61
C GLN A 23 -11.10 -1.63 -2.45
N SER A 24 -10.91 -0.31 -2.40
CA SER A 24 -11.98 0.68 -2.48
C SER A 24 -11.50 1.90 -3.27
N ILE A 25 -12.43 2.64 -3.88
CA ILE A 25 -12.14 3.88 -4.58
C ILE A 25 -12.40 5.04 -3.61
N GLY A 26 -11.39 5.86 -3.35
CA GLY A 26 -11.48 7.08 -2.57
C GLY A 26 -11.38 8.32 -3.44
N GLU A 27 -11.61 9.50 -2.85
CA GLU A 27 -11.56 10.79 -3.56
C GLU A 27 -10.19 11.09 -4.17
N LYS A 28 -9.11 10.58 -3.57
CA LYS A 28 -7.71 10.84 -3.97
C LYS A 28 -7.04 9.68 -4.72
N GLY A 29 -7.77 8.60 -4.99
CA GLY A 29 -7.19 7.41 -5.63
C GLY A 29 -7.72 6.10 -5.09
N ILE A 30 -7.00 5.01 -5.34
CA ILE A 30 -7.41 3.66 -4.95
C ILE A 30 -6.82 3.32 -3.58
N LEU A 31 -7.67 2.91 -2.66
CA LEU A 31 -7.31 2.50 -1.30
C LEU A 31 -7.27 0.97 -1.22
N TYR A 32 -6.12 0.45 -0.78
CA TYR A 32 -5.90 -0.96 -0.49
C TYR A 32 -5.70 -1.17 0.99
N LYS A 33 -6.64 -1.86 1.63
CA LYS A 33 -6.56 -2.21 3.05
C LYS A 33 -6.02 -3.62 3.20
N SER A 34 -5.00 -3.78 4.04
CA SER A 34 -4.49 -5.09 4.42
C SER A 34 -5.53 -5.82 5.28
N LEU A 35 -5.82 -7.08 4.96
CA LEU A 35 -6.79 -7.92 5.69
C LEU A 35 -6.09 -9.03 6.49
N LYS A 36 -4.88 -9.41 6.08
CA LYS A 36 -4.14 -10.52 6.66
C LYS A 36 -3.34 -10.10 7.90
N ASP A 37 -3.49 -10.90 8.96
CA ASP A 37 -2.64 -10.85 10.16
C ASP A 37 -1.41 -11.77 9.99
N PRO A 38 -0.19 -11.33 10.35
CA PRO A 38 0.14 -10.01 10.88
C PRO A 38 0.22 -8.91 9.80
N PHE A 39 0.48 -9.29 8.55
CA PHE A 39 0.59 -8.36 7.42
C PHE A 39 0.19 -8.98 6.09
N SER A 40 -0.13 -8.11 5.13
CA SER A 40 -0.22 -8.42 3.70
C SER A 40 1.07 -7.98 2.99
N LYS A 41 1.32 -8.51 1.79
CA LYS A 41 2.56 -8.28 1.04
C LYS A 41 2.30 -7.53 -0.25
N ILE A 42 3.06 -6.47 -0.50
CA ILE A 42 3.04 -5.71 -1.74
C ILE A 42 4.46 -5.56 -2.26
N ILE A 43 4.64 -5.75 -3.57
CA ILE A 43 5.89 -5.47 -4.24
C ILE A 43 5.73 -4.18 -5.04
N ILE A 44 6.62 -3.24 -4.80
CA ILE A 44 6.67 -1.97 -5.53
C ILE A 44 7.95 -1.96 -6.36
N GLN A 45 7.78 -1.74 -7.66
CA GLN A 45 8.87 -1.52 -8.59
C GLN A 45 8.95 -0.03 -8.92
N SER A 46 10.14 0.54 -8.73
CA SER A 46 10.45 1.93 -9.06
C SER A 46 11.77 1.97 -9.81
N ASN A 47 11.74 2.44 -11.06
CA ASN A 47 12.87 2.44 -11.97
C ASN A 47 13.50 1.03 -12.06
N ASN A 48 14.73 0.87 -11.56
CA ASN A 48 15.48 -0.39 -11.54
C ASN A 48 15.46 -1.11 -10.18
N SER A 49 14.63 -0.64 -9.24
CA SER A 49 14.52 -1.22 -7.90
C SER A 49 13.18 -1.93 -7.72
N LYS A 50 13.22 -3.12 -7.15
CA LYS A 50 12.02 -3.89 -6.77
C LYS A 50 12.13 -4.22 -5.30
N LYS A 51 11.16 -3.75 -4.51
CA LYS A 51 11.16 -3.93 -3.05
C LYS A 51 9.85 -4.54 -2.57
N LEU A 52 9.98 -5.53 -1.69
CA LEU A 52 8.87 -6.16 -0.98
C LEU A 52 8.58 -5.37 0.29
N PHE A 53 7.32 -5.04 0.52
CA PHE A 53 6.81 -4.39 1.72
C PHE A 53 5.82 -5.30 2.44
N HIS A 54 5.92 -5.30 3.76
CA HIS A 54 4.98 -5.92 4.67
C HIS A 54 4.05 -4.83 5.22
N VAL A 55 2.77 -4.94 4.92
CA VAL A 55 1.75 -3.95 5.30
C VAL A 55 0.87 -4.54 6.39
N PRO A 56 0.99 -4.07 7.64
CA PRO A 56 0.18 -4.56 8.76
C PRO A 56 -1.34 -4.44 8.50
N LYS A 57 -2.13 -5.31 9.14
CA LYS A 57 -3.59 -5.42 8.95
C LYS A 57 -4.38 -4.12 9.21
N ASP A 58 -3.85 -3.23 10.04
CA ASP A 58 -4.43 -1.93 10.39
C ASP A 58 -4.03 -0.81 9.42
N ARG A 59 -3.18 -1.09 8.44
CA ARG A 59 -2.63 -0.08 7.51
C ARG A 59 -3.35 -0.08 6.17
N THR A 60 -3.37 1.10 5.57
CA THR A 60 -3.96 1.35 4.27
C THR A 60 -2.88 1.85 3.31
N VAL A 61 -2.91 1.35 2.09
CA VAL A 61 -2.07 1.82 0.99
C VAL A 61 -2.94 2.62 0.05
N LEU A 62 -2.65 3.91 -0.11
CA LEU A 62 -3.28 4.77 -1.11
C LEU A 62 -2.40 4.80 -2.35
N VAL A 63 -2.99 4.48 -3.50
CA VAL A 63 -2.36 4.60 -4.80
C VAL A 63 -3.00 5.79 -5.52
N ASP A 64 -2.20 6.82 -5.75
CA ASP A 64 -2.58 8.05 -6.42
C ASP A 64 -1.63 8.27 -7.61
N HIS A 65 -2.16 8.16 -8.83
CA HIS A 65 -1.37 8.20 -10.07
C HIS A 65 -0.17 7.23 -10.04
N ASP A 66 1.05 7.77 -10.01
CA ASP A 66 2.32 7.04 -9.98
C ASP A 66 2.97 7.07 -8.58
N ILE A 67 2.19 7.38 -7.54
CA ILE A 67 2.64 7.49 -6.15
C ILE A 67 1.87 6.51 -5.26
N VAL A 68 2.61 5.81 -4.39
CA VAL A 68 2.06 4.98 -3.31
C VAL A 68 2.31 5.67 -1.98
N HIS A 69 1.24 5.86 -1.20
CA HIS A 69 1.28 6.33 0.18
C HIS A 69 0.94 5.18 1.13
N PHE A 70 1.79 4.96 2.13
CA PHE A 70 1.47 4.08 3.25
C PHE A 70 0.89 4.92 4.38
N LEU A 71 -0.36 4.63 4.72
CA LEU A 71 -1.17 5.35 5.68
C LEU A 71 -1.37 4.53 6.94
N GLY A 72 -1.33 5.20 8.09
CA GLY A 72 -1.76 4.63 9.36
C GLY A 72 -1.54 5.59 10.52
N GLU A 73 -1.86 5.12 11.72
CA GLU A 73 -1.66 5.87 12.96
C GLU A 73 -0.26 5.59 13.53
N LEU A 74 0.49 6.64 13.88
CA LEU A 74 1.70 6.49 14.69
C LEU A 74 1.21 6.17 16.11
N SER A 75 1.24 4.89 16.49
CA SER A 75 1.06 4.45 17.87
C SER A 75 2.33 4.67 18.67
#